data_AF-A0A5N8WKM8-F1
#
_entry.id   AF-A0A5N8WKM8-F1
#
_cell.length_a   1.000
_cell.length_b   1.000
_cell.length_c   1.000
_cell.angle_alpha   90.00
_cell.angle_beta   90.00
_cell.angle_gamma   90.00
#
_symmetry.space_group_name_H-M   'P 1'
#
loop_
_entity.id
_entity.type
_entity.pdbx_description
1 polymer ?
#
loop_
_entity_poly.entity_id
_entity_poly.type
_entity_poly.pdbx_seq_one_letter_code
_entity_poly.pdbx_strand_id
1 'polypeptide(L)' 'LPRHHAYLHQRTAGRIGSLTRLIRQAAITAITDGTEKITKTALDAVRLDHLAEQQARPTPRR' A
#
# COMPACT_ATOMS: atom_id res chain seq x y z
N LEU A 1 -7.90 4.51 -11.02
CA LEU A 1 -7.38 3.32 -10.27
C LEU A 1 -7.55 1.97 -11.01
N PRO A 2 -8.65 1.64 -11.71
CA PRO A 2 -8.81 0.32 -12.37
C PRO A 2 -7.72 0.02 -13.41
N ARG A 3 -7.21 1.05 -14.09
CA ARG A 3 -6.12 0.98 -15.07
C ARG A 3 -4.75 0.64 -14.47
N HIS A 4 -4.59 0.67 -13.13
CA HIS A 4 -3.32 0.39 -12.45
C HIS A 4 -3.36 -0.91 -11.63
N HIS A 5 -4.32 -1.80 -11.88
CA HIS A 5 -4.45 -3.06 -11.15
C HIS A 5 -3.14 -3.90 -11.20
N ALA A 6 -2.51 -4.02 -12.38
CA ALA A 6 -1.26 -4.78 -12.53
C ALA A 6 -0.11 -4.17 -11.72
N TYR A 7 0.01 -2.84 -11.74
CA TYR A 7 1.01 -2.11 -10.94
C TYR A 7 0.78 -2.28 -9.44
N LEU A 8 -0.46 -2.12 -8.97
CA LEU A 8 -0.80 -2.30 -7.56
C LEU A 8 -0.58 -3.75 -7.11
N HIS A 9 -0.91 -4.72 -7.95
CA HIS A 9 -0.67 -6.14 -7.67
C HIS A 9 0.82 -6.45 -7.55
N GLN A 10 1.65 -5.94 -8.47
CA GLN A 10 3.11 -6.10 -8.41
C GLN A 10 3.71 -5.46 -7.17
N ARG A 11 3.31 -4.21 -6.85
CA ARG A 11 3.80 -3.47 -5.66
C ARG A 11 3.45 -4.13 -4.34
N THR A 12 2.32 -4.84 -4.29
CA THR A 12 1.78 -5.44 -3.08
C THR A 12 2.02 -6.95 -3.02
N ALA A 13 2.63 -7.54 -4.06
CA ALA A 13 2.72 -8.97 -4.28
C ALA A 13 1.35 -9.69 -4.14
N GLY A 14 0.27 -9.03 -4.57
CA GLY A 14 -1.10 -9.54 -4.46
C GLY A 14 -1.70 -9.54 -3.05
N ARG A 15 -1.02 -8.98 -2.05
CA ARG A 15 -1.51 -8.96 -0.66
C ARG A 15 -2.41 -7.78 -0.38
N ILE A 16 -3.63 -8.07 0.07
CA ILE A 16 -4.62 -7.04 0.43
C ILE A 16 -4.16 -6.15 1.59
N GLY A 17 -3.48 -6.71 2.59
CA GLY A 17 -2.94 -5.93 3.72
C GLY A 17 -1.86 -4.94 3.28
N SER A 18 -0.99 -5.35 2.35
CA SER A 18 0.01 -4.47 1.73
C SER A 18 -0.65 -3.39 0.89
N LEU A 19 -1.73 -3.72 0.16
CA LEU A 19 -2.50 -2.75 -0.61
C LEU A 19 -3.15 -1.70 0.30
N THR A 20 -3.80 -2.12 1.38
CA THR A 20 -4.41 -1.20 2.35
C THR A 20 -3.36 -0.25 2.94
N ARG A 21 -2.18 -0.76 3.30
CA ARG A 21 -1.09 0.06 3.84
C ARG A 21 -0.55 1.04 2.80
N LEU A 22 -0.36 0.58 1.56
CA LEU A 22 0.11 1.40 0.44
C LEU A 22 -0.83 2.58 0.19
N ILE A 23 -2.12 2.29 0.05
CA ILE A 23 -3.14 3.31 -0.26
C ILE A 23 -3.30 4.28 0.90
N ARG A 24 -3.27 3.79 2.15
CA ARG A 24 -3.36 4.65 3.34
C ARG A 24 -2.19 5.63 3.39
N GLN A 25 -0.96 5.17 3.23
CA GLN A 25 0.22 6.04 3.28
C GLN A 25 0.21 7.05 2.13
N ALA A 26 -0.09 6.61 0.91
CA ALA A 26 -0.18 7.53 -0.23
C ALA A 26 -1.28 8.58 -0.06
N ALA A 27 -2.41 8.23 0.55
CA ALA A 27 -3.47 9.18 0.88
C ALA A 27 -3.03 10.20 1.94
N ILE A 28 -2.33 9.76 2.99
CA ILE A 28 -1.80 10.68 4.02
C ILE A 28 -0.82 11.67 3.38
N THR A 29 0.08 11.19 2.51
CA THR A 29 1.00 12.07 1.78
C THR A 29 0.24 13.07 0.92
N ALA A 30 -0.75 12.63 0.14
CA ALA A 30 -1.54 13.50 -0.73
C ALA A 30 -2.36 14.56 0.01
N ILE A 31 -2.76 14.28 1.27
CA ILE A 31 -3.40 15.27 2.13
C ILE A 31 -2.36 16.25 2.68
N THR A 32 -1.20 15.74 3.09
CA THR A 32 -0.12 16.56 3.70
C THR A 32 0.53 17.49 2.68
N ASP A 33 0.68 17.07 1.43
CA ASP A 33 1.22 17.88 0.33
C ASP A 33 0.16 18.76 -0.36
N GLY A 34 -1.11 18.64 0.02
CA GLY A 34 -2.23 19.41 -0.52
C GLY A 34 -2.64 19.04 -1.95
N THR A 35 -2.11 17.96 -2.51
CA THR A 35 -2.45 17.52 -3.89
C THR A 35 -3.81 16.83 -3.97
N GLU A 36 -4.30 16.30 -2.85
CA GLU A 36 -5.58 15.57 -2.72
C GLU A 36 -5.77 14.44 -3.75
N LYS A 37 -4.67 13.96 -4.33
CA LYS A 37 -4.67 12.97 -5.42
C LYS A 37 -3.61 11.90 -5.19
N ILE A 38 -4.07 10.64 -5.18
CA ILE A 38 -3.15 9.49 -5.18
C ILE A 38 -2.59 9.32 -6.59
N THR A 39 -1.31 9.68 -6.76
CA THR A 39 -0.57 9.51 -8.01
C THR A 39 0.31 8.27 -7.98
N LYS A 40 0.75 7.81 -9.15
CA LYS A 40 1.73 6.71 -9.24
C LYS A 40 3.02 7.06 -8.50
N THR A 41 3.48 8.31 -8.60
CA THR A 41 4.64 8.84 -7.89
C THR A 41 4.47 8.78 -6.37
N ALA A 42 3.30 9.20 -5.86
CA ALA A 42 3.01 9.11 -4.43
C ALA A 42 2.99 7.65 -3.96
N LEU A 43 2.38 6.75 -4.75
CA LEU A 43 2.45 5.32 -4.48
C LEU A 43 3.88 4.80 -4.52
N ASP A 44 4.70 5.29 -5.45
CA ASP A 44 6.09 4.86 -5.61
C ASP A 44 6.97 5.23 -4.41
N ALA A 45 6.76 6.42 -3.86
CA ALA A 45 7.45 6.95 -2.69
C ALA A 45 7.15 6.19 -1.39
N VAL A 46 5.99 5.52 -1.30
CA VAL A 46 5.63 4.71 -0.12
C VAL A 46 6.48 3.44 -0.10
N ARG A 47 7.33 3.34 0.92
CA ARG A 47 8.12 2.13 1.20
C ARG A 47 7.22 1.06 1.82
N LEU A 48 6.88 0.04 1.03
CA LEU A 48 6.30 -1.19 1.52
C LEU A 48 7.44 -2.09 1.94
N ASP A 49 7.82 -2.05 3.22
CA ASP A 49 8.74 -3.05 3.73
C ASP A 49 8.09 -4.42 3.56
N HIS A 50 8.59 -5.20 2.60
CA HIS A 50 8.14 -6.58 2.35
C HIS A 50 8.21 -7.44 3.62
N LEU A 51 9.06 -7.05 4.58
CA LEU A 51 9.24 -7.67 5.89
C LEU A 51 7.99 -7.63 6.80
N ALA A 52 7.00 -6.78 6.51
CA ALA A 52 5.74 -6.78 7.26
C ALA A 52 4.89 -8.05 7.01
N GLU A 53 5.25 -8.93 6.06
CA GLU A 53 4.64 -10.27 5.94
C GLU A 53 4.73 -11.10 7.21
N GLN A 54 5.73 -10.87 8.05
CA GLN A 54 5.89 -11.67 9.26
C GLN A 54 4.87 -11.30 10.36
N GLN A 55 4.26 -10.10 10.30
CA GLN A 55 3.31 -9.66 11.33
C GLN A 55 1.89 -10.18 11.12
N ALA A 56 1.57 -10.76 9.97
CA ALA A 56 0.27 -11.39 9.71
C ALA A 56 0.31 -12.92 9.93
N ARG A 57 1.21 -13.44 10.77
CA ARG A 57 1.03 -14.80 11.27
C ARG A 57 -0.22 -14.79 12.17
N PRO A 58 -1.30 -15.52 11.82
CA PRO A 58 -2.46 -15.58 12.68
C PRO A 58 -2.00 -16.18 14.01
N THR A 59 -2.19 -15.43 15.09
CA THR A 59 -2.08 -15.98 16.44
C THR A 59 -2.99 -17.20 16.49
N PRO A 60 -2.49 -18.40 16.83
CA PRO A 60 -3.38 -19.54 17.02
C PRO A 60 -4.32 -19.15 18.17
N ARG A 61 -5.62 -19.08 17.87
CA ARG A 61 -6.66 -18.92 18.90
C ARG A 61 -6.54 -20.14 19.80
N ARG A 62 -6.01 -19.95 21.02
CA ARG A 62 -6.14 -20.89 22.12
C ARG A 62 -7.55 -20.81 22.69
#